data_AF-A0A3D8QRY4-F1
#
_entry.id   AF-A0A3D8QRY4-F1
#
_cell.length_a   1.000
_cell.length_b   1.000
_cell.length_c   1.000
_cell.angle_alpha   90.00
_cell.angle_beta   90.00
_cell.angle_gamma   90.00
#
_symmetry.space_group_name_H-M   'P 1'
#
loop_
_entity.id
_entity.type
_entity.pdbx_description
1 polymer ?
#
loop_
_entity_poly.entity_id
_entity_poly.type
_entity_poly.pdbx_seq_one_letter_code
_entity_poly.pdbx_strand_id
1 'polypeptide(L)'
;MAPTAQTQSDNVTVTTKTDATVQTQEIGTGSSSPVDGVRAPDAFDNDIAIRPNAPEDLPDLLSKVSKLGASYEETKDEDIRAEYLDAARHLVYSLETPREAMIRYCWSQSTLYAAIETCVNLGVFVILSKDDTPKTVDELAKATNADVLLISRLLKHLSTMGVIVETAEDTYRRNGFSTSLSNKRYSDAYPCMTNCITFGLTSLPSFLQKTNYANPTDGCHSAFQDGYRTDKHFFEFLKDHPTYGEEFNNHMTAYHQGRPSWMDEGFYPVPSLTEGLNLGPEDVLLVDVGGNVGHDLTEFRRKWPNIPGRLILQDLPAVIAQAKWQNEATQKAIEPMGHDFFSEQPVKGARTGLLHALSPARLGGRRLPPDSLESRPRHEARIQQDPDQRERDTLHERVLGDDEPGYHYDGGLCVAGAHGEAVARADGVGWVEDRQDLDETTGRGEFD
;
A
#
# COMPACT_ATOMS: atom_id res chain seq x y z
N MET A 1 -34.35 -43.87 18.27
CA MET A 1 -33.68 -42.85 19.10
C MET A 1 -32.26 -42.71 18.57
N ALA A 2 -31.95 -41.59 17.93
CA ALA A 2 -30.63 -41.29 17.38
C ALA A 2 -29.69 -40.81 18.49
N PRO A 3 -28.37 -41.09 18.44
CA PRO A 3 -27.42 -40.54 19.38
C PRO A 3 -27.05 -39.11 18.97
N THR A 4 -27.23 -38.19 19.91
CA THR A 4 -26.84 -36.78 19.87
C THR A 4 -25.31 -36.68 19.92
N ALA A 5 -24.68 -36.09 18.91
CA ALA A 5 -23.27 -35.72 18.97
C ALA A 5 -23.13 -34.40 19.74
N GLN A 6 -22.51 -34.44 20.92
CA GLN A 6 -22.02 -33.26 21.63
C GLN A 6 -20.69 -32.84 21.00
N THR A 7 -20.59 -31.56 20.60
CA THR A 7 -19.37 -30.91 20.15
C THR A 7 -18.35 -30.85 21.30
N GLN A 8 -17.16 -31.41 21.08
CA GLN A 8 -16.08 -31.44 22.06
C GLN A 8 -14.91 -30.59 21.56
N SER A 9 -14.76 -29.41 22.19
CA SER A 9 -13.59 -28.51 22.30
C SER A 9 -12.67 -28.27 21.10
N ASP A 10 -12.70 -27.03 20.59
CA ASP A 10 -11.78 -26.44 19.59
C ASP A 10 -10.44 -25.99 20.22
N ASN A 11 -9.59 -26.94 20.62
CA ASN A 11 -8.22 -26.64 21.07
C ASN A 11 -7.19 -27.28 20.13
N VAL A 12 -6.29 -26.47 19.57
CA VAL A 12 -5.12 -26.97 18.81
C VAL A 12 -3.90 -26.96 19.73
N THR A 13 -3.29 -28.12 19.94
CA THR A 13 -2.04 -28.26 20.69
C THR A 13 -0.85 -28.02 19.77
N VAL A 14 -0.08 -26.95 20.01
CA VAL A 14 1.17 -26.68 19.28
C VAL A 14 2.34 -27.09 20.17
N THR A 15 3.20 -27.98 19.66
CA THR A 15 4.44 -28.38 20.33
C THR A 15 5.62 -27.72 19.61
N THR A 16 6.28 -26.76 20.24
CA THR A 16 7.55 -26.21 19.76
C THR A 16 8.70 -26.90 20.49
N LYS A 17 9.72 -27.30 19.72
CA LYS A 17 10.93 -27.92 20.26
C LYS A 17 12.08 -26.93 20.12
N THR A 18 12.44 -26.30 21.23
CA THR A 18 13.70 -25.54 21.39
C THR A 18 14.42 -26.07 22.61
N ASP A 19 15.74 -26.19 22.48
CA ASP A 19 16.72 -26.76 23.42
C ASP A 19 16.18 -27.30 24.75
N ALA A 20 16.07 -28.64 24.78
CA ALA A 20 15.87 -29.50 25.94
C ALA A 20 14.61 -29.31 26.82
N THR A 21 13.66 -28.44 26.47
CA THR A 21 12.41 -28.30 27.25
C THR A 21 11.18 -28.24 26.34
N VAL A 22 10.21 -29.15 26.55
CA VAL A 22 8.92 -29.13 25.85
C VAL A 22 7.98 -28.21 26.61
N GLN A 23 7.56 -27.10 25.99
CA GLN A 23 6.45 -26.28 26.49
C GLN A 23 5.20 -26.57 25.67
N THR A 24 4.10 -26.92 26.35
CA THR A 24 2.79 -27.11 25.74
C THR A 24 1.94 -25.90 26.09
N GLN A 25 1.51 -25.14 25.10
CA GLN A 25 0.56 -24.05 25.28
C GLN A 25 -0.75 -24.40 24.57
N GLU A 26 -1.86 -24.36 25.30
CA GLU A 26 -3.19 -24.41 24.69
C GLU A 26 -3.52 -23.03 24.13
N ILE A 27 -3.77 -22.96 22.83
CA ILE A 27 -4.28 -21.75 22.18
C ILE A 27 -5.75 -22.02 21.88
N GLY A 28 -6.64 -21.33 22.59
CA GLY A 28 -8.06 -21.36 22.30
C GLY A 28 -8.34 -20.70 20.95
N THR A 29 -8.82 -21.46 19.98
CA THR A 29 -9.43 -20.90 18.79
C THR A 29 -10.86 -20.53 19.19
N GLY A 30 -11.18 -19.23 19.28
CA GLY A 30 -12.54 -18.81 19.63
C GLY A 30 -13.55 -19.51 18.71
N SER A 31 -14.66 -20.00 19.25
CA SER A 31 -15.69 -20.63 18.42
C SER A 31 -16.42 -19.55 17.63
N SER A 32 -16.45 -19.65 16.30
CA SER A 32 -17.42 -18.89 15.51
C SER A 32 -18.75 -19.61 15.62
N SER A 33 -19.65 -19.09 16.45
CA SER A 33 -21.06 -19.33 16.17
C SER A 33 -21.38 -18.60 14.86
N PRO A 34 -21.99 -19.24 13.86
CA PRO A 34 -22.64 -18.52 12.76
C PRO A 34 -23.52 -17.42 13.37
N VAL A 35 -23.69 -16.30 12.67
CA VAL A 35 -24.69 -15.29 13.06
C VAL A 35 -26.00 -16.02 13.34
N ASP A 36 -26.52 -15.91 14.57
CA ASP A 36 -27.72 -16.63 14.99
C ASP A 36 -28.84 -16.39 13.95
N GLY A 37 -29.29 -17.47 13.32
CA GLY A 37 -30.36 -17.45 12.31
C GLY A 37 -29.94 -17.46 10.84
N VAL A 38 -28.65 -17.40 10.49
CA VAL A 38 -28.19 -17.53 9.09
C VAL A 38 -27.74 -18.97 8.82
N ARG A 39 -28.66 -19.80 8.32
CA ARG A 39 -28.35 -21.15 7.83
C ARG A 39 -28.06 -21.08 6.33
N ALA A 40 -26.93 -21.63 5.89
CA ALA A 40 -26.67 -21.83 4.47
C ALA A 40 -27.81 -22.66 3.84
N PRO A 41 -28.23 -22.38 2.59
CA PRO A 41 -29.29 -23.13 1.96
C PRO A 41 -28.99 -24.64 1.97
N ASP A 42 -30.01 -25.45 2.28
CA ASP A 42 -29.86 -26.89 2.50
C ASP A 42 -29.46 -27.68 1.25
N ALA A 43 -29.51 -27.07 0.06
CA ALA A 43 -29.07 -27.65 -1.20
C ALA A 43 -28.24 -26.63 -1.99
N PHE A 44 -26.96 -26.95 -2.21
CA PHE A 44 -26.08 -26.24 -3.14
C PHE A 44 -26.16 -26.91 -4.51
N ASP A 45 -26.42 -26.13 -5.56
CA ASP A 45 -26.34 -26.62 -6.93
C ASP A 45 -24.87 -26.76 -7.35
N ASN A 46 -24.38 -28.00 -7.42
CA ASN A 46 -22.99 -28.30 -7.77
C ASN A 46 -22.62 -27.85 -9.19
N ASP A 47 -23.59 -27.65 -10.08
CA ASP A 47 -23.33 -27.14 -11.43
C ASP A 47 -22.82 -25.70 -11.40
N ILE A 48 -23.17 -24.91 -10.37
CA ILE A 48 -22.66 -23.55 -10.19
C ILE A 48 -21.14 -23.57 -10.14
N ALA A 49 -20.54 -24.53 -9.43
CA ALA A 49 -19.11 -24.57 -9.19
C ALA A 49 -18.26 -24.85 -10.45
N ILE A 50 -18.87 -25.35 -11.53
CA ILE A 50 -18.18 -25.82 -12.75
C ILE A 50 -18.62 -25.08 -14.02
N ARG A 51 -19.43 -24.03 -13.89
CA ARG A 51 -19.80 -23.12 -14.99
C ARG A 51 -19.10 -21.77 -14.83
N PRO A 52 -18.91 -21.00 -15.91
CA PRO A 52 -18.32 -19.67 -15.84
C PRO A 52 -19.06 -18.79 -14.81
N ASN A 53 -18.33 -17.92 -14.10
CA ASN A 53 -18.91 -17.07 -13.06
C ASN A 53 -19.98 -16.10 -13.59
N ALA A 54 -19.78 -15.54 -14.78
CA ALA A 54 -20.67 -14.52 -15.36
C ALA A 54 -20.68 -14.62 -16.90
N PRO A 55 -21.24 -15.70 -17.48
CA PRO A 55 -21.26 -15.92 -18.93
C PRO A 55 -22.02 -14.84 -19.72
N GLU A 56 -22.99 -14.18 -19.10
CA GLU A 56 -23.80 -13.09 -19.67
C GLU A 56 -22.97 -11.84 -20.02
N ASP A 57 -21.89 -11.56 -19.28
CA ASP A 57 -21.05 -10.39 -19.48
C ASP A 57 -20.00 -10.57 -20.59
N LEU A 58 -19.77 -11.82 -21.02
CA LEU A 58 -18.70 -12.18 -21.95
C LEU A 58 -18.76 -11.45 -23.31
N PRO A 59 -19.94 -11.30 -23.96
CA PRO A 59 -20.00 -10.61 -25.25
C PRO A 59 -19.54 -9.14 -25.16
N ASP A 60 -19.97 -8.44 -24.11
CA ASP A 60 -19.65 -7.03 -23.90
C ASP A 60 -18.19 -6.84 -23.49
N LEU A 61 -17.69 -7.68 -22.58
CA LEU A 61 -16.29 -7.68 -22.17
C LEU A 61 -15.35 -7.98 -23.35
N LEU A 62 -15.69 -8.96 -24.21
CA LEU A 62 -14.90 -9.27 -25.41
C LEU A 62 -14.87 -8.10 -26.39
N SER A 63 -16.02 -7.44 -26.62
CA SER A 63 -16.09 -6.24 -27.45
C SER A 63 -15.24 -5.10 -26.88
N LYS A 64 -15.31 -4.87 -25.57
CA LYS A 64 -14.54 -3.85 -24.85
C LYS A 64 -13.04 -4.10 -24.95
N VAL A 65 -12.59 -5.33 -24.66
CA VAL A 65 -11.19 -5.77 -24.79
C VAL A 65 -10.69 -5.54 -26.21
N SER A 66 -11.47 -5.89 -27.24
CA SER A 66 -11.06 -5.68 -28.63
C SER A 66 -10.92 -4.20 -29.00
N LYS A 67 -11.86 -3.34 -28.58
CA LYS A 67 -11.83 -1.90 -28.88
C LYS A 67 -10.67 -1.20 -28.17
N LEU A 68 -10.50 -1.47 -26.88
CA LEU A 68 -9.41 -0.90 -26.08
C LEU A 68 -8.05 -1.39 -26.58
N GLY A 69 -7.94 -2.66 -27.00
CA GLY A 69 -6.72 -3.19 -27.61
C GLY A 69 -6.32 -2.44 -28.88
N ALA A 70 -7.26 -2.20 -29.80
CA ALA A 70 -7.02 -1.41 -31.01
C ALA A 70 -6.63 0.04 -30.68
N SER A 71 -7.35 0.67 -29.75
CA SER A 71 -7.06 2.06 -29.35
C SER A 71 -5.70 2.22 -28.68
N TYR A 72 -5.31 1.26 -27.82
CA TYR A 72 -3.98 1.24 -27.23
C TYR A 72 -2.89 1.03 -28.28
N GLU A 73 -3.14 0.18 -29.29
CA GLU A 73 -2.17 -0.04 -30.36
C GLU A 73 -1.82 1.26 -31.11
N GLU A 74 -2.82 2.10 -31.35
CA GLU A 74 -2.69 3.40 -32.03
C GLU A 74 -2.09 4.49 -31.13
N THR A 75 -2.56 4.61 -29.90
CA THR A 75 -2.25 5.76 -29.03
C THR A 75 -1.05 5.54 -28.11
N LYS A 76 -0.79 4.30 -27.69
CA LYS A 76 0.11 3.96 -26.58
C LYS A 76 -0.21 4.70 -25.28
N ASP A 77 -1.46 5.10 -25.10
CA ASP A 77 -1.94 5.85 -23.94
C ASP A 77 -2.01 4.95 -22.69
N GLU A 78 -1.50 5.44 -21.56
CA GLU A 78 -1.41 4.67 -20.31
C GLU A 78 -2.75 4.50 -19.59
N ASP A 79 -3.68 5.44 -19.73
CA ASP A 79 -5.03 5.34 -19.16
C ASP A 79 -5.82 4.29 -19.95
N ILE A 80 -5.71 4.31 -21.28
CA ILE A 80 -6.29 3.26 -22.14
C ILE A 80 -5.67 1.90 -21.82
N ARG A 81 -4.34 1.82 -21.60
CA ARG A 81 -3.69 0.57 -21.17
C ARG A 81 -4.25 0.07 -19.83
N ALA A 82 -4.51 0.97 -18.88
CA ALA A 82 -5.06 0.61 -17.57
C ALA A 82 -6.49 0.08 -17.68
N GLU A 83 -7.36 0.77 -18.43
CA GLU A 83 -8.73 0.30 -18.69
C GLU A 83 -8.73 -1.01 -19.48
N TYR A 84 -7.83 -1.16 -20.45
CA TYR A 84 -7.69 -2.38 -21.24
C TYR A 84 -7.32 -3.58 -20.36
N LEU A 85 -6.34 -3.40 -19.47
CA LEU A 85 -5.93 -4.43 -18.52
C LEU A 85 -7.07 -4.82 -17.57
N ASP A 86 -7.83 -3.83 -17.09
CA ASP A 86 -8.97 -4.07 -16.21
C ASP A 86 -10.08 -4.86 -16.92
N ALA A 87 -10.44 -4.50 -18.15
CA ALA A 87 -11.39 -5.24 -18.96
C ALA A 87 -10.93 -6.69 -19.23
N ALA A 88 -9.63 -6.90 -19.50
CA ALA A 88 -9.06 -8.23 -19.70
C ALA A 88 -9.13 -9.09 -18.43
N ARG A 89 -8.91 -8.49 -17.25
CA ARG A 89 -9.06 -9.20 -15.96
C ARG A 89 -10.51 -9.59 -15.69
N HIS A 90 -11.45 -8.68 -15.93
CA HIS A 90 -12.88 -8.97 -15.80
C HIS A 90 -13.30 -10.11 -16.74
N LEU A 91 -12.82 -10.11 -17.99
CA LEU A 91 -13.07 -11.21 -18.92
C LEU A 91 -12.58 -12.56 -18.36
N VAL A 92 -11.38 -12.60 -17.76
CA VAL A 92 -10.86 -13.82 -17.11
C VAL A 92 -11.74 -14.23 -15.92
N TYR A 93 -12.14 -13.30 -15.06
CA TYR A 93 -12.97 -13.62 -13.89
C TYR A 93 -14.37 -14.13 -14.28
N SER A 94 -14.96 -13.57 -15.34
CA SER A 94 -16.25 -14.02 -15.87
C SER A 94 -16.17 -15.42 -16.51
N LEU A 95 -15.04 -15.76 -17.14
CA LEU A 95 -14.78 -17.07 -17.76
C LEU A 95 -14.45 -18.16 -16.74
N GLU A 96 -13.67 -17.82 -15.72
CA GLU A 96 -13.24 -18.75 -14.68
C GLU A 96 -14.47 -19.31 -13.95
N THR A 97 -14.44 -20.60 -13.63
CA THR A 97 -15.48 -21.22 -12.78
C THR A 97 -15.23 -20.89 -11.30
N PRO A 98 -16.26 -20.92 -10.42
CA PRO A 98 -16.03 -20.71 -8.98
C PRO A 98 -15.00 -21.67 -8.38
N ARG A 99 -14.98 -22.93 -8.84
CA ARG A 99 -13.99 -23.93 -8.42
C ARG A 99 -12.58 -23.53 -8.85
N GLU A 100 -12.40 -23.07 -10.08
CA GLU A 100 -11.08 -22.61 -10.56
C GLU A 100 -10.62 -21.36 -9.81
N ALA A 101 -11.51 -20.43 -9.50
CA ALA A 101 -11.20 -19.26 -8.69
C ALA A 101 -10.70 -19.67 -7.29
N MET A 102 -11.34 -20.65 -6.65
CA MET A 102 -10.86 -21.22 -5.39
C MET A 102 -9.46 -21.82 -5.55
N ILE A 103 -9.21 -22.61 -6.60
CA ILE A 103 -7.89 -23.22 -6.85
C ILE A 103 -6.83 -22.13 -7.06
N ARG A 104 -7.17 -21.07 -7.79
CA ARG A 104 -6.28 -19.94 -8.04
C ARG A 104 -5.83 -19.28 -6.75
N TYR A 105 -6.75 -18.95 -5.85
CA TYR A 105 -6.38 -18.32 -4.57
C TYR A 105 -5.66 -19.27 -3.62
N CYS A 106 -6.21 -20.47 -3.42
CA CYS A 106 -5.70 -21.38 -2.40
C CYS A 106 -4.40 -22.05 -2.81
N TRP A 107 -4.22 -22.39 -4.09
CA TRP A 107 -3.12 -23.22 -4.56
C TRP A 107 -2.22 -22.47 -5.53
N SER A 108 -2.75 -21.95 -6.64
CA SER A 108 -1.89 -21.39 -7.70
C SER A 108 -1.13 -20.15 -7.24
N GLN A 109 -1.80 -19.18 -6.63
CA GLN A 109 -1.19 -17.92 -6.18
C GLN A 109 -0.27 -18.10 -4.97
N SER A 110 -0.70 -18.90 -3.98
CA SER A 110 0.09 -19.17 -2.77
C SER A 110 1.41 -19.89 -3.10
N THR A 111 1.35 -20.93 -3.94
CA THR A 111 2.54 -21.66 -4.37
C THR A 111 3.40 -20.87 -5.36
N LEU A 112 2.79 -20.03 -6.20
CA LEU A 112 3.52 -19.12 -7.09
C LEU A 112 4.36 -18.14 -6.28
N TYR A 113 3.77 -17.50 -5.27
CA TYR A 113 4.49 -16.59 -4.41
C TYR A 113 5.73 -17.25 -3.78
N ALA A 114 5.55 -18.45 -3.21
CA ALA A 114 6.66 -19.22 -2.63
C ALA A 114 7.74 -19.57 -3.68
N ALA A 115 7.34 -19.92 -4.90
CA ALA A 115 8.26 -20.19 -6.00
C ALA A 115 9.05 -18.94 -6.42
N ILE A 116 8.39 -17.78 -6.50
CA ILE A 116 9.05 -16.52 -6.83
C ILE A 116 10.07 -16.16 -5.77
N GLU A 117 9.68 -16.16 -4.49
CA GLU A 117 10.59 -15.85 -3.39
C GLU A 117 11.79 -16.82 -3.36
N THR A 118 11.55 -18.11 -3.57
CA THR A 118 12.63 -19.12 -3.69
C THR A 118 13.59 -18.77 -4.83
N CYS A 119 13.06 -18.40 -6.01
CA CYS A 119 13.88 -18.03 -7.17
C CYS A 119 14.58 -16.67 -7.00
N VAL A 120 14.03 -15.73 -6.22
CA VAL A 120 14.72 -14.51 -5.77
C VAL A 120 15.93 -14.89 -4.92
N ASN A 121 15.73 -15.73 -3.90
CA ASN A 121 16.79 -16.15 -2.98
C ASN A 121 17.91 -16.95 -3.68
N LEU A 122 17.55 -17.76 -4.67
CA LEU A 122 18.52 -18.49 -5.50
C LEU A 122 19.23 -17.61 -6.52
N GLY A 123 18.78 -16.37 -6.75
CA GLY A 123 19.34 -15.47 -7.77
C GLY A 123 18.99 -15.85 -9.21
N VAL A 124 17.94 -16.66 -9.41
CA VAL A 124 17.50 -17.14 -10.74
C VAL A 124 17.20 -15.98 -11.68
N PHE A 125 16.48 -14.96 -11.18
CA PHE A 125 16.11 -13.80 -11.99
C PHE A 125 17.32 -12.94 -12.39
N VAL A 126 18.33 -12.84 -11.52
CA VAL A 126 19.60 -12.17 -11.84
C VAL A 126 20.34 -12.92 -12.94
N ILE A 127 20.38 -14.25 -12.86
CA ILE A 127 21.05 -15.10 -13.87
C ILE A 127 20.32 -15.02 -15.22
N LEU A 128 18.99 -15.13 -15.22
CA LEU A 128 18.17 -15.00 -16.42
C LEU A 128 18.34 -13.63 -17.09
N SER A 129 18.49 -12.56 -16.29
CA SER A 129 18.61 -11.17 -16.73
C SER A 129 20.01 -10.71 -17.15
N LYS A 130 21.00 -11.62 -17.21
CA LYS A 130 22.34 -11.27 -17.75
C LYS A 130 22.30 -10.89 -19.23
N ASP A 131 21.38 -11.47 -19.99
CA ASP A 131 21.18 -11.26 -21.42
C ASP A 131 19.76 -11.74 -21.84
N ASP A 132 19.47 -11.70 -23.13
CA ASP A 132 18.20 -12.20 -23.70
C ASP A 132 18.27 -13.66 -24.16
N THR A 133 19.40 -14.34 -23.94
CA THR A 133 19.58 -15.73 -24.37
C THR A 133 18.81 -16.67 -23.42
N PRO A 134 17.94 -17.54 -23.96
CA PRO A 134 17.29 -18.58 -23.17
C PRO A 134 18.32 -19.47 -22.47
N LYS A 135 18.02 -19.89 -21.24
CA LYS A 135 18.89 -20.71 -20.39
C LYS A 135 18.20 -22.02 -20.06
N THR A 136 18.93 -23.12 -20.10
CA THR A 136 18.38 -24.43 -19.75
C THR A 136 18.28 -24.59 -18.24
N VAL A 137 17.45 -25.54 -17.79
CA VAL A 137 17.39 -25.95 -16.37
C VAL A 137 18.77 -26.33 -15.86
N ASP A 138 19.56 -27.09 -16.62
CA ASP A 138 20.90 -27.54 -16.20
C ASP A 138 21.86 -26.35 -15.99
N GLU A 139 21.80 -25.35 -16.86
CA GLU A 139 22.60 -24.12 -16.72
C GLU A 139 22.21 -23.34 -15.47
N LEU A 140 20.90 -23.19 -15.21
CA LEU A 140 20.37 -22.48 -14.06
C LEU A 140 20.66 -23.24 -12.76
N ALA A 141 20.49 -24.56 -12.74
CA ALA A 141 20.83 -25.41 -11.60
C ALA A 141 22.31 -25.33 -11.26
N LYS A 142 23.19 -25.41 -12.27
CA LYS A 142 24.63 -25.23 -12.11
C LYS A 142 24.99 -23.84 -11.58
N ALA A 143 24.37 -22.79 -12.11
CA ALA A 143 24.65 -21.41 -11.71
C ALA A 143 24.15 -21.06 -10.29
N THR A 144 23.08 -21.71 -9.85
CA THR A 144 22.49 -21.52 -8.51
C THR A 144 22.98 -22.53 -7.47
N ASN A 145 23.72 -23.56 -7.88
CA ASN A 145 24.08 -24.72 -7.07
C ASN A 145 22.85 -25.42 -6.44
N ALA A 146 21.73 -25.41 -7.16
CA ALA A 146 20.50 -26.07 -6.76
C ALA A 146 20.32 -27.40 -7.50
N ASP A 147 19.47 -28.27 -6.95
CA ASP A 147 19.12 -29.53 -7.60
C ASP A 147 18.37 -29.27 -8.93
N VAL A 148 18.75 -30.02 -9.97
CA VAL A 148 18.22 -29.87 -11.33
C VAL A 148 16.70 -30.10 -11.37
N LEU A 149 16.21 -31.13 -10.66
CA LEU A 149 14.79 -31.45 -10.63
C LEU A 149 14.00 -30.38 -9.86
N LEU A 150 14.57 -29.82 -8.79
CA LEU A 150 13.99 -28.69 -8.07
C LEU A 150 13.83 -27.46 -8.98
N ILE A 151 14.91 -27.07 -9.68
CA ILE A 151 14.87 -25.93 -10.61
C ILE A 151 13.86 -26.16 -11.73
N SER A 152 13.83 -27.34 -12.35
CA SER A 152 12.84 -27.67 -13.39
C SER A 152 11.41 -27.47 -12.89
N ARG A 153 11.09 -27.95 -11.68
CA ARG A 153 9.75 -27.82 -11.09
C ARG A 153 9.37 -26.37 -10.81
N LEU A 154 10.30 -25.58 -10.28
CA LEU A 154 10.08 -24.14 -10.02
C LEU A 154 9.84 -23.39 -11.34
N LEU A 155 10.70 -23.58 -12.33
CA LEU A 155 10.62 -22.85 -13.60
C LEU A 155 9.37 -23.22 -14.42
N LYS A 156 8.93 -24.48 -14.40
CA LYS A 156 7.66 -24.89 -15.03
C LYS A 156 6.47 -24.16 -14.42
N HIS A 157 6.44 -24.02 -13.09
CA HIS A 157 5.38 -23.26 -12.41
C HIS A 157 5.45 -21.77 -12.75
N LEU A 158 6.64 -21.17 -12.66
CA LEU A 158 6.86 -19.76 -13.01
C LEU A 158 6.48 -19.44 -14.46
N SER A 159 6.79 -20.34 -15.40
CA SER A 159 6.42 -20.20 -16.82
C SER A 159 4.91 -20.26 -17.02
N THR A 160 4.26 -21.27 -16.43
CA THR A 160 2.79 -21.44 -16.50
C THR A 160 2.05 -20.22 -15.95
N MET A 161 2.62 -19.56 -14.93
CA MET A 161 2.05 -18.38 -14.30
C MET A 161 2.54 -17.05 -14.91
N GLY A 162 3.25 -17.08 -16.04
CA GLY A 162 3.65 -15.89 -16.79
C GLY A 162 4.79 -15.08 -16.18
N VAL A 163 5.55 -15.62 -15.22
CA VAL A 163 6.70 -14.94 -14.60
C VAL A 163 7.93 -14.98 -15.50
N ILE A 164 8.09 -16.08 -16.24
CA ILE A 164 9.15 -16.30 -17.24
C ILE A 164 8.52 -16.89 -18.51
N VAL A 165 9.31 -17.02 -19.57
CA VAL A 165 8.84 -17.57 -20.85
C VAL A 165 9.62 -18.84 -21.17
N GLU A 166 8.93 -19.96 -21.35
CA GLU A 166 9.51 -21.19 -21.88
C GLU A 166 9.66 -21.10 -23.41
N THR A 167 10.87 -21.33 -23.92
CA THR A 167 11.18 -21.26 -25.37
C THR A 167 11.39 -22.63 -25.99
N ALA A 168 11.71 -23.64 -25.17
CA ALA A 168 11.81 -25.05 -25.52
C ALA A 168 11.68 -25.87 -24.23
N GLU A 169 11.63 -27.19 -24.34
CA GLU A 169 11.62 -28.08 -23.16
C GLU A 169 12.76 -27.73 -22.20
N ASP A 170 12.41 -27.46 -20.94
CA ASP A 170 13.34 -27.12 -19.86
C ASP A 170 14.30 -25.96 -20.23
N THR A 171 13.83 -25.00 -21.05
CA THR A 171 14.61 -23.84 -21.50
C THR A 171 13.80 -22.55 -21.42
N TYR A 172 14.30 -21.57 -20.67
CA TYR A 172 13.52 -20.39 -20.26
C TYR A 172 14.26 -19.07 -20.53
N ARG A 173 13.51 -18.01 -20.82
CA ARG A 173 13.99 -16.64 -20.90
C ARG A 173 13.17 -15.69 -20.02
N ARG A 174 13.74 -14.54 -19.71
CA ARG A 174 13.06 -13.47 -18.97
C ARG A 174 11.96 -12.80 -19.79
N ASN A 175 11.02 -12.17 -19.10
CA ASN A 175 10.10 -11.16 -19.61
C ASN A 175 10.25 -9.86 -18.78
N GLY A 176 9.40 -8.85 -19.01
CA GLY A 176 9.46 -7.59 -18.26
C GLY A 176 9.39 -7.77 -16.74
N PHE A 177 8.56 -8.70 -16.26
CA PHE A 177 8.38 -8.95 -14.83
C PHE A 177 9.61 -9.62 -14.21
N SER A 178 10.06 -10.76 -14.74
CA SER A 178 11.28 -11.43 -14.26
C SER A 178 12.54 -10.57 -14.43
N THR A 179 12.54 -9.64 -15.39
CA THR A 179 13.61 -8.64 -15.51
C THR A 179 13.62 -7.72 -14.30
N SER A 180 12.47 -7.15 -13.91
CA SER A 180 12.37 -6.30 -12.73
C SER A 180 12.83 -7.01 -11.46
N LEU A 181 12.51 -8.31 -11.32
CA LEU A 181 12.94 -9.15 -10.18
C LEU A 181 14.45 -9.41 -10.11
N SER A 182 15.25 -8.97 -11.10
CA SER A 182 16.72 -8.97 -10.97
C SER A 182 17.26 -7.81 -10.12
N ASN A 183 16.42 -6.82 -9.80
CA ASN A 183 16.78 -5.66 -9.00
C ASN A 183 16.11 -5.73 -7.61
N LYS A 184 16.91 -5.55 -6.56
CA LYS A 184 16.48 -5.55 -5.16
C LYS A 184 15.29 -4.63 -4.87
N ARG A 185 15.21 -3.49 -5.56
CA ARG A 185 14.07 -2.57 -5.48
C ARG A 185 12.73 -3.29 -5.67
N TYR A 186 12.65 -4.26 -6.57
CA TYR A 186 11.43 -5.03 -6.82
C TYR A 186 11.46 -6.41 -6.18
N SER A 187 12.60 -7.09 -6.18
CA SER A 187 12.68 -8.45 -5.65
C SER A 187 12.49 -8.52 -4.15
N ASP A 188 12.91 -7.50 -3.41
CA ASP A 188 12.79 -7.45 -1.95
C ASP A 188 11.33 -7.33 -1.48
N ALA A 189 10.39 -7.05 -2.38
CA ALA A 189 8.95 -7.12 -2.08
C ALA A 189 8.51 -8.51 -1.58
N TYR A 190 9.10 -9.59 -2.09
CA TYR A 190 8.74 -10.95 -1.70
C TYR A 190 9.24 -11.29 -0.28
N PRO A 191 10.54 -11.20 0.04
CA PRO A 191 10.98 -11.42 1.41
C PRO A 191 10.38 -10.38 2.37
N CYS A 192 10.16 -9.11 1.98
CA CYS A 192 9.43 -8.14 2.81
C CYS A 192 8.06 -8.68 3.23
N MET A 193 7.27 -9.14 2.24
CA MET A 193 5.93 -9.64 2.50
C MET A 193 6.00 -10.85 3.45
N THR A 194 6.92 -11.79 3.27
CA THR A 194 7.07 -12.95 4.16
C THR A 194 7.57 -12.55 5.56
N ASN A 195 8.59 -11.70 5.63
CA ASN A 195 9.29 -11.34 6.86
C ASN A 195 8.52 -10.40 7.78
N CYS A 196 7.63 -9.54 7.25
CA CYS A 196 6.93 -8.57 8.09
C CYS A 196 5.45 -8.28 7.75
N ILE A 197 4.84 -8.87 6.72
CA ILE A 197 3.42 -8.61 6.38
C ILE A 197 2.52 -9.86 6.44
N THR A 198 2.87 -10.93 5.72
CA THR A 198 2.02 -12.07 5.37
C THR A 198 1.46 -12.80 6.60
N PHE A 199 2.23 -12.96 7.67
CA PHE A 199 1.70 -13.62 8.87
C PHE A 199 0.66 -12.77 9.61
N GLY A 200 0.76 -11.44 9.52
CA GLY A 200 -0.29 -10.55 10.00
C GLY A 200 -1.57 -10.69 9.19
N LEU A 201 -1.45 -10.78 7.85
CA LEU A 201 -2.58 -10.98 6.95
C LEU A 201 -3.30 -12.30 7.20
N THR A 202 -2.57 -13.41 7.29
CA THR A 202 -3.17 -14.73 7.51
C THR A 202 -3.73 -14.91 8.92
N SER A 203 -3.30 -14.08 9.88
CA SER A 203 -3.84 -14.06 11.24
C SER A 203 -5.10 -13.22 11.39
N LEU A 204 -5.39 -12.32 10.44
CA LEU A 204 -6.53 -11.40 10.49
C LEU A 204 -7.88 -12.09 10.74
N PRO A 205 -8.25 -13.21 10.08
CA PRO A 205 -9.52 -13.88 10.35
C PRO A 205 -9.65 -14.30 11.81
N SER A 206 -8.58 -14.88 12.38
CA SER A 206 -8.58 -15.32 13.78
C SER A 206 -8.57 -14.15 14.76
N PHE A 207 -7.85 -13.07 14.45
CA PHE A 207 -7.82 -11.86 15.26
C PHE A 207 -9.21 -11.21 15.31
N LEU A 208 -9.86 -11.01 14.16
CA LEU A 208 -11.20 -10.42 14.09
C LEU A 208 -12.22 -11.30 14.81
N GLN A 209 -12.10 -12.63 14.71
CA GLN A 209 -12.96 -13.52 15.49
C GLN A 209 -12.78 -13.33 17.00
N LYS A 210 -11.54 -13.25 17.50
CA LYS A 210 -11.24 -13.03 18.93
C LYS A 210 -11.77 -11.69 19.44
N THR A 211 -11.79 -10.66 18.59
CA THR A 211 -12.29 -9.32 18.94
C THR A 211 -13.78 -9.15 18.68
N ASN A 212 -14.52 -10.22 18.37
CA ASN A 212 -15.93 -10.17 17.97
C ASN A 212 -16.17 -9.18 16.82
N TYR A 213 -15.25 -9.18 15.85
CA TYR A 213 -15.24 -8.32 14.67
C TYR A 213 -15.25 -6.83 15.00
N ALA A 214 -14.72 -6.44 16.16
CA ALA A 214 -14.51 -5.04 16.50
C ALA A 214 -13.42 -4.40 15.62
N ASN A 215 -13.62 -3.13 15.27
CA ASN A 215 -12.64 -2.37 14.50
C ASN A 215 -11.35 -2.20 15.32
N PRO A 216 -10.17 -2.61 14.80
CA PRO A 216 -8.90 -2.37 15.49
C PRO A 216 -8.57 -0.87 15.49
N THR A 217 -8.30 -0.32 16.66
CA THR A 217 -7.98 1.11 16.85
C THR A 217 -6.60 1.35 17.48
N ASP A 218 -5.87 0.29 17.80
CA ASP A 218 -4.56 0.32 18.43
C ASP A 218 -3.53 -0.41 17.54
N GLY A 219 -2.49 0.30 17.11
CA GLY A 219 -1.41 -0.26 16.27
C GLY A 219 -0.55 -1.31 16.98
N CYS A 220 -0.61 -1.38 18.31
CA CYS A 220 0.01 -2.43 19.11
C CYS A 220 -0.94 -3.60 19.41
N HIS A 221 -2.21 -3.52 18.98
CA HIS A 221 -3.21 -4.58 19.15
C HIS A 221 -3.97 -4.83 17.85
N SER A 222 -3.30 -5.51 16.93
CA SER A 222 -3.82 -5.87 15.62
C SER A 222 -3.43 -7.31 15.24
N ALA A 223 -3.91 -7.78 14.09
CA ALA A 223 -3.55 -9.08 13.55
C ALA A 223 -2.04 -9.26 13.31
N PHE A 224 -1.28 -8.16 13.16
CA PHE A 224 0.18 -8.19 13.03
C PHE A 224 0.83 -8.83 14.27
N GLN A 225 0.43 -8.41 15.47
CA GLN A 225 0.98 -8.93 16.73
C GLN A 225 0.69 -10.43 16.90
N ASP A 226 -0.51 -10.87 16.54
CA ASP A 226 -0.89 -12.29 16.54
C ASP A 226 -0.02 -13.11 15.56
N GLY A 227 0.18 -12.60 14.34
CA GLY A 227 0.91 -13.30 13.29
C GLY A 227 2.41 -13.41 13.52
N TYR A 228 3.04 -12.32 13.92
CA TYR A 228 4.49 -12.26 14.17
C TYR A 228 4.88 -12.56 15.61
N ARG A 229 3.89 -12.84 16.48
CA ARG A 229 4.08 -13.18 17.90
C ARG A 229 4.95 -12.16 18.62
N THR A 230 4.55 -10.90 18.49
CA THR A 230 5.26 -9.73 19.03
C THR A 230 4.27 -8.82 19.74
N ASP A 231 4.74 -8.10 20.75
CA ASP A 231 4.00 -7.03 21.44
C ASP A 231 4.32 -5.65 20.88
N LYS A 232 5.29 -5.57 19.96
CA LYS A 232 5.79 -4.31 19.39
C LYS A 232 4.87 -3.75 18.31
N HIS A 233 4.94 -2.42 18.15
CA HIS A 233 4.42 -1.77 16.96
C HIS A 233 5.20 -2.21 15.71
N PHE A 234 4.58 -2.21 14.52
CA PHE A 234 5.19 -2.64 13.26
C PHE A 234 6.59 -2.03 13.02
N PHE A 235 6.73 -0.71 13.13
CA PHE A 235 8.01 -0.04 12.92
C PHE A 235 9.06 -0.33 14.00
N GLU A 236 8.65 -0.65 15.22
CA GLU A 236 9.59 -1.09 16.26
C GLU A 236 10.11 -2.49 15.95
N PHE A 237 9.22 -3.39 15.49
CA PHE A 237 9.61 -4.72 15.02
C PHE A 237 10.62 -4.65 13.87
N LEU A 238 10.46 -3.72 12.92
CA LEU A 238 11.44 -3.51 11.84
C LEU A 238 12.79 -3.00 12.34
N LYS A 239 12.83 -2.16 13.40
CA LYS A 239 14.08 -1.67 13.99
C LYS A 239 14.91 -2.81 14.57
N ASP A 240 14.27 -3.83 15.15
CA ASP A 240 14.96 -5.01 15.67
C ASP A 240 15.45 -5.96 14.55
N HIS A 241 14.94 -5.80 13.33
CA HIS A 241 15.26 -6.65 12.18
C HIS A 241 15.68 -5.78 10.98
N PRO A 242 16.91 -5.22 10.98
CA PRO A 242 17.35 -4.24 9.99
C PRO A 242 17.18 -4.68 8.53
N THR A 243 17.37 -5.98 8.24
CA THR A 243 17.15 -6.54 6.90
C THR A 243 15.69 -6.39 6.45
N TYR A 244 14.72 -6.60 7.34
CA TYR A 244 13.30 -6.44 7.00
C TYR A 244 12.95 -4.97 6.80
N GLY A 245 13.60 -4.08 7.56
CA GLY A 245 13.50 -2.64 7.35
C GLY A 245 14.00 -2.21 5.97
N GLU A 246 15.13 -2.75 5.51
CA GLU A 246 15.64 -2.51 4.15
C GLU A 246 14.69 -3.04 3.08
N GLU A 247 14.22 -4.28 3.23
CA GLU A 247 13.27 -4.90 2.30
C GLU A 247 11.96 -4.11 2.22
N PHE A 248 11.44 -3.65 3.36
CA PHE A 248 10.27 -2.79 3.44
C PHE A 248 10.47 -1.45 2.74
N ASN A 249 11.63 -0.79 2.96
CA ASN A 249 11.96 0.45 2.28
C ASN A 249 12.02 0.25 0.75
N ASN A 250 12.67 -0.80 0.28
CA ASN A 250 12.72 -1.15 -1.15
C ASN A 250 11.31 -1.39 -1.72
N HIS A 251 10.46 -2.13 -0.99
CA HIS A 251 9.07 -2.38 -1.38
C HIS A 251 8.26 -1.08 -1.51
N MET A 252 8.36 -0.16 -0.54
CA MET A 252 7.67 1.13 -0.58
C MET A 252 8.15 2.00 -1.75
N THR A 253 9.45 1.98 -2.05
CA THR A 253 10.04 2.65 -3.21
C THR A 253 9.53 2.09 -4.54
N ALA A 254 9.27 0.78 -4.64
CA ALA A 254 8.62 0.18 -5.81
C ALA A 254 7.13 0.51 -5.88
N TYR A 255 6.42 0.51 -4.74
CA TYR A 255 4.99 0.80 -4.67
C TYR A 255 4.62 2.22 -5.14
N HIS A 256 5.49 3.21 -4.88
CA HIS A 256 5.30 4.57 -5.36
C HIS A 256 5.57 4.74 -6.86
N GLN A 257 6.39 3.87 -7.46
CA GLN A 257 6.85 4.04 -8.83
C GLN A 257 5.72 3.94 -9.87
N GLY A 258 5.70 4.89 -10.82
CA GLY A 258 4.74 4.92 -11.92
C GLY A 258 3.43 5.63 -11.60
N ARG A 259 3.28 6.20 -10.39
CA ARG A 259 2.18 7.11 -10.07
C ARG A 259 2.57 8.55 -10.44
N PRO A 260 1.61 9.37 -10.92
CA PRO A 260 1.83 10.81 -10.99
C PRO A 260 2.25 11.32 -9.62
N SER A 261 3.33 12.07 -9.59
CA SER A 261 3.81 12.74 -8.39
C SER A 261 3.02 14.04 -8.22
N TRP A 262 2.79 14.49 -6.99
CA TRP A 262 2.05 15.74 -6.73
C TRP A 262 2.60 16.94 -7.50
N MET A 263 3.88 16.89 -7.79
CA MET A 263 4.69 17.93 -8.43
C MET A 263 4.81 17.75 -9.96
N ASP A 264 4.03 16.84 -10.55
CA ASP A 264 3.82 16.80 -12.00
C ASP A 264 2.97 17.98 -12.49
N GLU A 265 3.26 18.43 -13.71
CA GLU A 265 2.45 19.46 -14.36
C GLU A 265 0.99 19.01 -14.45
N GLY A 266 0.07 19.88 -14.03
CA GLY A 266 -1.36 19.58 -13.98
C GLY A 266 -1.85 18.92 -12.69
N PHE A 267 -0.96 18.57 -11.74
CA PHE A 267 -1.36 18.03 -10.43
C PHE A 267 -1.39 19.11 -9.35
N TYR A 268 -0.22 19.59 -8.90
CA TYR A 268 -0.10 20.75 -8.00
C TYR A 268 0.60 21.90 -8.73
N PRO A 269 0.13 23.16 -8.59
CA PRO A 269 0.76 24.32 -9.21
C PRO A 269 2.06 24.69 -8.49
N VAL A 270 3.12 23.90 -8.66
CA VAL A 270 4.42 24.06 -8.00
C VAL A 270 5.00 25.49 -8.10
N PRO A 271 4.89 26.23 -9.23
CA PRO A 271 5.36 27.62 -9.29
C PRO A 271 4.78 28.53 -8.20
N SER A 272 3.53 28.28 -7.79
CA SER A 272 2.85 29.04 -6.74
C SER A 272 3.52 28.96 -5.36
N LEU A 273 4.38 27.96 -5.13
CA LEU A 273 5.18 27.85 -3.89
C LEU A 273 6.14 29.03 -3.70
N THR A 274 6.49 29.73 -4.79
CA THR A 274 7.46 30.84 -4.78
C THR A 274 6.87 32.17 -5.23
N GLU A 275 5.60 32.19 -5.65
CA GLU A 275 4.94 33.40 -6.13
C GLU A 275 4.84 34.47 -5.03
N GLY A 276 5.28 35.68 -5.35
CA GLY A 276 5.25 36.82 -4.41
C GLY A 276 6.28 36.75 -3.29
N LEU A 277 7.22 35.80 -3.33
CA LEU A 277 8.25 35.62 -2.32
C LEU A 277 9.66 35.90 -2.89
N ASN A 278 10.47 36.64 -2.15
CA ASN A 278 11.91 36.74 -2.41
C ASN A 278 12.63 35.65 -1.60
N LEU A 279 12.54 34.40 -2.06
CA LEU A 279 13.27 33.29 -1.45
C LEU A 279 14.74 33.34 -1.85
N GLY A 280 15.61 33.43 -0.86
CA GLY A 280 17.05 33.26 -1.00
C GLY A 280 17.48 31.78 -0.94
N PRO A 281 18.75 31.49 -1.26
CA PRO A 281 19.30 30.14 -1.15
C PRO A 281 19.29 29.56 0.27
N GLU A 282 19.23 30.41 1.30
CA GLU A 282 19.26 30.01 2.72
C GLU A 282 17.87 29.76 3.32
N ASP A 283 16.81 30.15 2.61
CA ASP A 283 15.43 29.97 3.05
C ASP A 283 14.98 28.52 2.85
N VAL A 284 14.20 27.99 3.78
CA VAL A 284 13.65 26.63 3.66
C VAL A 284 12.38 26.66 2.82
N LEU A 285 12.44 26.02 1.66
CA LEU A 285 11.30 25.89 0.77
C LEU A 285 10.37 24.77 1.25
N LEU A 286 10.93 23.57 1.42
CA LEU A 286 10.14 22.35 1.64
C LEU A 286 10.80 21.47 2.70
N VAL A 287 10.00 21.00 3.66
CA VAL A 287 10.37 19.96 4.60
C VAL A 287 9.54 18.71 4.31
N ASP A 288 10.19 17.63 3.92
CA ASP A 288 9.57 16.32 3.68
C ASP A 288 9.63 15.48 4.95
N VAL A 289 8.51 15.43 5.68
CA VAL A 289 8.41 14.80 6.99
C VAL A 289 8.02 13.34 6.83
N GLY A 290 8.92 12.45 7.22
CA GLY A 290 8.81 11.01 6.96
C GLY A 290 9.04 10.64 5.51
N GLY A 291 9.91 11.39 4.82
CA GLY A 291 10.21 11.24 3.39
C GLY A 291 11.03 10.01 3.02
N ASN A 292 11.30 9.10 3.96
CA ASN A 292 12.09 7.89 3.76
C ASN A 292 13.49 8.20 3.19
N VAL A 293 13.88 7.61 2.06
CA VAL A 293 15.16 7.88 1.39
C VAL A 293 15.16 9.15 0.52
N GLY A 294 14.09 9.95 0.56
CA GLY A 294 13.99 11.27 -0.07
C GLY A 294 13.73 11.24 -1.58
N HIS A 295 12.95 10.27 -2.05
CA HIS A 295 12.61 10.16 -3.48
C HIS A 295 11.85 11.38 -3.99
N ASP A 296 10.87 11.86 -3.22
CA ASP A 296 10.01 12.98 -3.61
C ASP A 296 10.83 14.26 -3.75
N LEU A 297 11.74 14.54 -2.80
CA LEU A 297 12.63 15.69 -2.87
C LEU A 297 13.64 15.60 -4.02
N THR A 298 14.16 14.40 -4.31
CA THR A 298 15.06 14.19 -5.46
C THR A 298 14.31 14.42 -6.77
N GLU A 299 13.08 13.91 -6.87
CA GLU A 299 12.23 14.16 -8.03
C GLU A 299 11.87 15.64 -8.15
N PHE A 300 11.55 16.29 -7.03
CA PHE A 300 11.27 17.73 -6.92
C PHE A 300 12.37 18.54 -7.54
N ARG A 301 13.60 18.33 -7.08
CA ARG A 301 14.75 19.05 -7.60
C ARG A 301 15.00 18.77 -9.08
N ARG A 302 14.69 17.56 -9.57
CA ARG A 302 14.86 17.18 -10.98
C ARG A 302 13.82 17.84 -11.89
N LYS A 303 12.54 17.85 -11.51
CA LYS A 303 11.45 18.43 -12.32
C LYS A 303 11.43 19.96 -12.23
N TRP A 304 11.79 20.51 -11.07
CA TRP A 304 11.76 21.96 -10.80
C TRP A 304 13.14 22.51 -10.37
N PRO A 305 14.19 22.39 -11.21
CA PRO A 305 15.56 22.73 -10.82
C PRO A 305 15.76 24.23 -10.55
N ASN A 306 14.91 25.09 -11.13
CA ASN A 306 15.02 26.54 -11.05
C ASN A 306 14.33 27.14 -9.81
N ILE A 307 13.64 26.32 -9.01
CA ILE A 307 12.97 26.80 -7.81
C ILE A 307 14.00 26.97 -6.68
N PRO A 308 14.18 28.20 -6.15
CA PRO A 308 15.15 28.48 -5.09
C PRO A 308 14.69 27.96 -3.73
N GLY A 309 15.64 27.85 -2.81
CA GLY A 309 15.41 27.44 -1.42
C GLY A 309 15.86 26.01 -1.10
N ARG A 310 16.03 25.76 0.19
CA ARG A 310 16.51 24.50 0.77
C ARG A 310 15.40 23.47 0.82
N LEU A 311 15.78 22.20 0.60
CA LEU A 311 14.91 21.04 0.76
C LEU A 311 15.43 20.24 1.93
N ILE A 312 14.61 20.00 2.94
CA ILE A 312 14.99 19.25 4.14
C ILE A 312 14.25 17.92 4.15
N LEU A 313 15.00 16.82 4.21
CA LEU A 313 14.46 15.47 4.37
C LEU A 313 14.46 15.12 5.85
N GLN A 314 13.29 14.80 6.41
CA GLN A 314 13.13 14.35 7.78
C GLN A 314 12.64 12.91 7.85
N ASP A 315 13.30 12.09 8.67
CA ASP A 315 12.88 10.75 9.05
C ASP A 315 13.63 10.34 10.32
N LEU A 316 13.36 9.15 10.85
CA LEU A 316 14.09 8.60 11.99
C LEU A 316 15.61 8.52 11.69
N PRO A 317 16.48 8.71 12.69
CA PRO A 317 17.94 8.78 12.47
C PRO A 317 18.53 7.60 11.68
N ALA A 318 18.00 6.38 11.87
CA ALA A 318 18.44 5.20 11.15
C ALA A 318 18.07 5.25 9.65
N VAL A 319 16.87 5.73 9.32
CA VAL A 319 16.41 5.91 7.93
C VAL A 319 17.21 7.02 7.24
N ILE A 320 17.50 8.11 7.95
CA ILE A 320 18.37 9.17 7.44
C ILE A 320 19.80 8.69 7.17
N ALA A 321 20.35 7.80 8.00
CA ALA A 321 21.65 7.19 7.73
C ALA A 321 21.63 6.35 6.44
N GLN A 322 20.55 5.60 6.21
CA GLN A 322 20.33 4.87 4.95
C GLN A 322 20.19 5.83 3.75
N ALA A 323 19.39 6.89 3.88
CA ALA A 323 19.19 7.88 2.83
C ALA A 323 20.52 8.52 2.38
N LYS A 324 21.41 8.85 3.32
CA LYS A 324 22.76 9.37 3.05
C LYS A 324 23.65 8.43 2.23
N TRP A 325 23.42 7.12 2.37
CA TRP A 325 24.14 6.10 1.62
C TRP A 325 23.53 5.83 0.24
N GLN A 326 22.19 5.83 0.14
CA GLN A 326 21.47 5.42 -1.07
C GLN A 326 21.17 6.56 -2.04
N ASN A 327 21.03 7.79 -1.55
CA ASN A 327 20.58 8.93 -2.34
C ASN A 327 21.64 10.04 -2.35
N GLU A 328 22.39 10.14 -3.44
CA GLU A 328 23.44 11.15 -3.64
C GLU A 328 22.90 12.59 -3.50
N ALA A 329 21.61 12.82 -3.78
CA ALA A 329 21.02 14.15 -3.61
C ALA A 329 21.06 14.64 -2.16
N THR A 330 21.06 13.73 -1.17
CA THR A 330 21.21 14.06 0.26
C THR A 330 22.63 14.51 0.64
N GLN A 331 23.58 14.42 -0.28
CA GLN A 331 24.95 14.93 -0.12
C GLN A 331 25.17 16.28 -0.83
N LYS A 332 24.19 16.74 -1.63
CA LYS A 332 24.36 17.88 -2.54
C LYS A 332 23.21 18.88 -2.47
N ALA A 333 21.98 18.43 -2.71
CA ALA A 333 20.82 19.28 -2.99
C ALA A 333 19.69 19.16 -1.96
N ILE A 334 19.77 18.18 -1.07
CA ILE A 334 18.78 17.88 -0.03
C ILE A 334 19.52 17.78 1.31
N GLU A 335 18.96 18.39 2.34
CA GLU A 335 19.50 18.42 3.70
C GLU A 335 18.87 17.31 4.56
N PRO A 336 19.60 16.23 4.87
CA PRO A 336 19.08 15.15 5.70
C PRO A 336 19.08 15.51 7.20
N MET A 337 17.93 15.36 7.86
CA MET A 337 17.71 15.67 9.27
C MET A 337 17.00 14.53 9.99
N GLY A 338 17.66 13.93 10.99
CA GLY A 338 17.01 12.96 11.87
C GLY A 338 15.95 13.65 12.72
N HIS A 339 14.68 13.27 12.56
CA HIS A 339 13.57 13.86 13.31
C HIS A 339 12.46 12.82 13.54
N ASP A 340 11.97 12.78 14.77
CA ASP A 340 10.74 12.08 15.12
C ASP A 340 9.58 13.07 15.01
N PHE A 341 8.67 12.84 14.07
CA PHE A 341 7.55 13.75 13.81
C PHE A 341 6.54 13.84 14.96
N PHE A 342 6.62 12.96 15.98
CA PHE A 342 5.84 13.10 17.21
C PHE A 342 6.44 14.14 18.17
N SER A 343 7.69 14.55 17.94
CA SER A 343 8.35 15.63 18.67
C SER A 343 8.10 16.99 18.00
N GLU A 344 8.42 18.08 18.70
CA GLU A 344 8.26 19.42 18.15
C GLU A 344 9.09 19.60 16.87
N GLN A 345 8.47 20.12 15.81
CA GLN A 345 9.13 20.39 14.52
C GLN A 345 10.29 21.40 14.71
N PRO A 346 11.56 20.98 14.50
CA PRO A 346 12.74 21.82 14.70
C PRO A 346 12.94 22.89 13.63
N VAL A 347 12.37 22.71 12.43
CA VAL A 347 12.46 23.68 11.34
C VAL A 347 11.27 24.64 11.44
N LYS A 348 11.53 25.90 11.73
CA LYS A 348 10.53 26.99 11.74
C LYS A 348 10.69 27.85 10.48
N GLY A 349 9.62 28.48 9.98
CA GLY A 349 9.69 29.35 8.82
C GLY A 349 9.77 28.60 7.48
N ALA A 350 9.44 27.30 7.46
CA ALA A 350 9.35 26.54 6.22
C ALA A 350 8.07 26.93 5.47
N ARG A 351 8.16 27.15 4.16
CA ARG A 351 6.97 27.53 3.37
C ARG A 351 5.95 26.41 3.28
N THR A 352 6.41 25.18 3.17
CA THR A 352 5.53 24.02 3.12
C THR A 352 6.13 22.83 3.85
N GLY A 353 5.31 22.18 4.67
CA GLY A 353 5.54 20.83 5.17
C GLY A 353 4.80 19.83 4.28
N LEU A 354 5.52 18.83 3.76
CA LEU A 354 4.92 17.72 3.03
C LEU A 354 4.89 16.49 3.94
N LEU A 355 3.70 15.90 4.04
CA LEU A 355 3.49 14.57 4.62
C LEU A 355 2.94 13.69 3.50
N HIS A 356 3.78 12.80 2.97
CA HIS A 356 3.38 11.87 1.92
C HIS A 356 3.27 10.45 2.50
N ALA A 357 2.10 9.82 2.31
CA ALA A 357 1.77 8.48 2.79
C ALA A 357 1.80 8.23 4.32
N LEU A 358 1.91 9.30 5.14
CA LEU A 358 1.76 9.27 6.60
C LEU A 358 0.45 9.93 7.01
N SER A 359 -0.51 9.12 7.48
CA SER A 359 -1.81 9.61 7.96
C SER A 359 -1.88 9.63 9.49
N PRO A 360 -2.39 10.70 10.13
CA PRO A 360 -2.73 10.69 11.55
C PRO A 360 -3.76 9.59 11.91
N ALA A 361 -4.65 9.24 10.98
CA ALA A 361 -5.65 8.18 11.16
C ALA A 361 -5.04 6.78 11.21
N ARG A 362 -3.84 6.59 10.65
CA ARG A 362 -3.07 5.33 10.71
C ARG A 362 -2.28 5.17 12.01
N LEU A 363 -2.33 6.15 12.92
CA LEU A 363 -1.48 6.24 14.12
C LEU A 363 -2.27 6.21 15.45
N GLY A 364 -3.52 5.73 15.44
CA GLY A 364 -4.26 5.44 16.68
C GLY A 364 -4.87 6.67 17.37
N GLY A 365 -5.63 7.47 16.62
CA GLY A 365 -6.43 8.56 17.19
C GLY A 365 -7.55 8.02 18.10
N ARG A 366 -7.40 8.14 19.43
CA ARG A 366 -8.48 7.89 20.39
C ARG A 366 -9.62 8.86 20.11
N ARG A 367 -10.84 8.36 19.86
CA ARG A 367 -12.06 9.15 20.11
C ARG A 367 -12.16 9.37 21.62
N LEU A 368 -12.00 10.60 22.08
CA LEU A 368 -12.40 10.98 23.43
C LEU A 368 -13.88 11.43 23.42
N PRO A 369 -14.68 11.05 24.42
CA PRO A 369 -16.06 11.50 24.54
C PRO A 369 -16.14 13.02 24.82
N PRO A 370 -17.29 13.66 24.55
CA PRO A 370 -17.43 15.13 24.49
C PRO A 370 -17.14 15.92 25.78
N ASP A 371 -17.04 15.26 26.93
CA ASP A 371 -17.17 15.94 28.24
C ASP A 371 -15.84 16.16 29.00
N SER A 372 -14.67 16.09 28.36
CA SER A 372 -13.37 16.28 29.04
C SER A 372 -12.55 17.47 28.52
N LEU A 373 -13.19 18.57 28.10
CA LEU A 373 -12.54 19.66 27.38
C LEU A 373 -11.77 20.72 28.20
N GLU A 374 -11.63 20.61 29.52
CA GLU A 374 -11.05 21.73 30.32
C GLU A 374 -9.70 21.51 31.01
N SER A 375 -8.99 20.38 30.84
CA SER A 375 -7.61 20.32 31.38
C SER A 375 -6.72 19.26 30.74
N ARG A 376 -6.09 19.58 29.60
CA ARG A 376 -4.75 19.09 29.16
C ARG A 376 -4.35 19.74 27.83
N PRO A 377 -3.05 19.96 27.56
CA PRO A 377 -2.59 20.58 26.32
C PRO A 377 -2.87 19.64 25.14
N ARG A 378 -3.53 20.16 24.09
CA ARG A 378 -3.73 19.45 22.81
C ARG A 378 -2.38 19.31 22.12
N HIS A 379 -1.78 18.12 22.19
CA HIS A 379 -0.69 17.70 21.30
C HIS A 379 -1.31 17.12 20.03
N GLU A 380 -1.81 18.00 19.16
CA GLU A 380 -2.03 17.70 17.75
C GLU A 380 -0.83 18.26 17.00
N ALA A 381 -0.31 17.52 16.03
CA ALA A 381 0.75 17.97 15.13
C ALA A 381 0.24 19.09 14.22
N ARG A 382 0.02 20.29 14.78
CA ARG A 382 0.10 21.53 14.03
C ARG A 382 1.58 21.88 13.96
N ILE A 383 2.12 21.98 12.74
CA ILE A 383 3.30 22.82 12.53
C ILE A 383 2.86 24.21 13.00
N GLN A 384 3.47 24.71 14.08
CA GLN A 384 3.13 26.02 14.63
C GLN A 384 3.53 27.08 13.61
N GLN A 385 2.50 27.67 12.99
CA GLN A 385 2.62 28.75 12.03
C GLN A 385 3.16 30.01 12.71
N ASP A 386 4.18 30.62 12.13
CA ASP A 386 4.50 32.03 12.38
C ASP A 386 3.35 32.89 11.83
N PRO A 387 2.62 33.67 12.65
CA PRO A 387 1.50 34.49 12.18
C PRO A 387 1.90 35.54 11.12
N ASP A 388 3.19 35.87 10.99
CA ASP A 388 3.71 36.78 9.96
C ASP A 388 4.16 36.07 8.66
N GLN A 389 4.12 34.73 8.60
CA GLN A 389 4.42 33.96 7.38
C GLN A 389 3.28 32.98 7.03
N ARG A 390 2.77 33.04 5.79
CA ARG A 390 1.80 32.05 5.28
C ARG A 390 2.49 30.70 5.06
N GLU A 391 2.68 29.91 6.12
CA GLU A 391 3.10 28.52 6.06
C GLU A 391 1.90 27.63 5.67
N ARG A 392 2.10 26.64 4.78
CA ARG A 392 1.05 25.72 4.32
C ARG A 392 1.45 24.27 4.59
N ASP A 393 0.57 23.49 5.20
CA ASP A 393 0.76 22.04 5.32
C ASP A 393 0.06 21.35 4.15
N THR A 394 0.77 20.45 3.47
CA THR A 394 0.23 19.68 2.34
C THR A 394 0.27 18.19 2.68
N LEU A 395 -0.91 17.59 2.80
CA LEU A 395 -1.05 16.15 2.98
C LEU A 395 -1.27 15.49 1.61
N HIS A 396 -0.42 14.53 1.25
CA HIS A 396 -0.57 13.77 0.02
C HIS A 396 -0.93 12.31 0.34
N GLU A 397 -2.20 11.97 0.09
CA GLU A 397 -2.75 10.62 0.28
C GLU A 397 -3.64 10.19 -0.89
N ARG A 398 -3.94 8.89 -0.96
CA ARG A 398 -5.00 8.38 -1.82
C ARG A 398 -6.34 8.73 -1.17
N VAL A 399 -7.07 9.68 -1.76
CA VAL A 399 -8.48 9.92 -1.43
C VAL A 399 -9.32 8.86 -2.15
N LEU A 400 -10.02 8.02 -1.40
CA LEU A 400 -11.06 7.15 -1.95
C LEU A 400 -12.30 8.02 -2.16
N GLY A 401 -12.93 7.96 -3.33
CA GLY A 401 -14.12 8.77 -3.61
C GLY A 401 -15.25 8.45 -2.63
N ASP A 402 -15.86 9.50 -2.05
CA ASP A 402 -17.01 9.38 -1.16
C ASP A 402 -18.29 9.32 -1.99
N ASP A 403 -18.81 8.11 -2.22
CA ASP A 403 -20.24 7.92 -2.48
C ASP A 403 -20.91 7.70 -1.11
N GLU A 404 -21.18 8.77 -0.34
CA GLU A 404 -22.20 8.89 0.73
C GLU A 404 -22.03 10.21 1.55
N PRO A 405 -23.10 10.92 1.95
CA PRO A 405 -23.01 12.23 2.59
C PRO A 405 -22.79 12.10 4.12
N GLY A 406 -21.58 12.35 4.62
CA GLY A 406 -21.39 12.39 6.08
C GLY A 406 -20.01 12.74 6.65
N TYR A 407 -18.95 12.82 5.85
CA TYR A 407 -17.62 13.13 6.37
C TYR A 407 -17.32 14.64 6.32
N HIS A 408 -17.70 15.38 7.36
CA HIS A 408 -17.21 16.74 7.56
C HIS A 408 -15.82 16.71 8.20
N TYR A 409 -14.79 16.96 7.40
CA TYR A 409 -13.43 17.29 7.85
C TYR A 409 -13.34 18.80 8.07
N ASP A 410 -13.06 19.23 9.30
CA ASP A 410 -12.84 20.63 9.65
C ASP A 410 -11.33 20.91 9.71
N GLY A 411 -10.83 21.67 8.72
CA GLY A 411 -9.51 22.32 8.76
C GLY A 411 -8.27 21.49 8.39
N GLY A 412 -7.90 21.50 7.11
CA GLY A 412 -6.60 21.07 6.58
C GLY A 412 -6.65 20.89 5.07
N LEU A 413 -5.69 21.44 4.32
CA LEU A 413 -5.65 21.35 2.86
C LEU A 413 -5.30 19.91 2.45
N CYS A 414 -6.32 19.08 2.24
CA CYS A 414 -6.19 17.80 1.53
C CYS A 414 -6.08 18.07 0.03
N VAL A 415 -4.98 17.64 -0.60
CA VAL A 415 -4.90 17.65 -2.07
C VAL A 415 -5.62 16.41 -2.58
N ALA A 416 -6.87 16.59 -3.01
CA ALA A 416 -7.66 15.57 -3.69
C ALA A 416 -7.30 15.55 -5.18
N GLY A 417 -6.83 14.40 -5.65
CA GLY A 417 -6.78 14.07 -7.08
C GLY A 417 -7.92 13.10 -7.40
N ALA A 418 -9.12 13.63 -7.64
CA ALA A 418 -10.18 12.89 -8.32
C ALA A 418 -10.37 13.53 -9.70
N HIS A 419 -10.43 12.69 -10.74
CA HIS A 419 -10.74 13.12 -12.10
C HIS A 419 -12.08 13.88 -12.11
N GLY A 420 -12.03 15.19 -12.33
CA GLY A 420 -13.20 16.06 -12.44
C GLY A 420 -12.84 17.51 -12.08
N GLU A 421 -13.19 18.45 -12.96
CA GLU A 421 -12.83 19.87 -12.96
C GLU A 421 -12.81 20.56 -11.58
N ALA A 422 -11.68 21.17 -11.21
CA ALA A 422 -11.57 22.03 -10.03
C ALA A 422 -11.80 23.51 -10.41
N VAL A 423 -12.91 24.08 -9.94
CA VAL A 423 -13.09 25.55 -9.88
C VAL A 423 -12.60 26.04 -8.53
N ALA A 424 -11.46 26.72 -8.51
CA ALA A 424 -10.99 27.45 -7.34
C ALA A 424 -11.78 28.76 -7.18
N ARG A 425 -12.53 28.93 -6.09
CA ARG A 425 -12.93 30.25 -5.61
C ARG A 425 -12.08 30.63 -4.41
N ALA A 426 -11.28 31.67 -4.60
CA ALA A 426 -10.68 32.42 -3.51
C ALA A 426 -11.66 33.51 -3.10
N ASP A 427 -12.01 33.63 -1.82
CA ASP A 427 -12.40 34.90 -1.24
C ASP A 427 -12.11 34.93 0.27
N GLY A 428 -11.58 36.06 0.70
CA GLY A 428 -11.11 36.33 2.05
C GLY A 428 -12.20 36.83 2.99
N VAL A 429 -12.09 36.38 4.24
CA VAL A 429 -12.47 36.96 5.54
C VAL A 429 -13.49 38.12 5.58
N GLY A 430 -14.54 37.93 6.38
CA GLY A 430 -15.28 39.01 7.02
C GLY A 430 -16.42 38.52 7.92
N TRP A 431 -16.19 38.49 9.24
CA TRP A 431 -17.27 38.36 10.23
C TRP A 431 -18.08 39.66 10.27
N VAL A 432 -19.39 39.56 10.11
CA VAL A 432 -20.36 40.58 10.54
C VAL A 432 -21.39 39.86 11.39
N GLU A 433 -21.42 40.17 12.69
CA GLU A 433 -22.58 39.92 13.55
C GLU A 433 -23.75 40.74 13.00
N ASP A 434 -24.86 40.09 12.66
CA ASP A 434 -26.14 40.73 12.84
C ASP A 434 -27.20 39.71 13.25
N ARG A 435 -27.84 39.99 14.40
CA ARG A 435 -29.02 39.29 14.87
C ARG A 435 -30.20 39.76 14.04
N GLN A 436 -31.00 38.85 13.50
CA GLN A 436 -32.44 39.05 13.46
C GLN A 436 -33.19 37.73 13.29
N ASP A 437 -34.23 37.62 14.12
CA ASP A 437 -35.22 36.55 14.22
C ASP A 437 -36.04 36.34 12.93
N LEU A 438 -36.86 35.28 12.98
CA LEU A 438 -38.05 34.97 12.15
C LEU A 438 -37.76 34.18 10.87
N ASP A 439 -38.58 33.24 10.41
CA ASP A 439 -39.72 32.46 10.91
C ASP A 439 -39.98 31.42 9.80
N GLU A 440 -40.81 30.44 10.09
CA GLU A 440 -41.24 29.34 9.26
C GLU A 440 -41.73 29.71 7.84
N THR A 441 -41.79 28.66 7.01
CA THR A 441 -42.72 28.41 5.88
C THR A 441 -42.25 28.55 4.43
N THR A 442 -42.27 27.38 3.78
CA THR A 442 -42.78 27.08 2.42
C THR A 442 -42.07 27.66 1.19
N GLY A 443 -41.74 26.77 0.25
CA GLY A 443 -41.65 27.15 -1.16
C GLY A 443 -40.87 26.17 -2.03
N ARG A 444 -41.61 25.30 -2.72
CA ARG A 444 -41.13 24.52 -3.86
C ARG A 444 -40.51 25.43 -4.94
N GLY A 445 -39.48 24.95 -5.61
CA GLY A 445 -38.99 25.50 -6.88
C GLY A 445 -38.12 24.48 -7.60
N GLU A 446 -38.65 23.94 -8.70
CA GLU A 446 -37.96 23.13 -9.71
C GLU A 446 -36.99 23.98 -10.58
N PHE A 447 -36.27 23.25 -11.44
CA PHE A 447 -35.45 23.67 -12.61
C PHE A 447 -33.99 24.01 -12.27
N ASP A 448 -32.99 23.56 -13.03
CA ASP A 448 -32.93 22.94 -14.38
C ASP A 448 -31.62 22.14 -14.47
#